data_AF-A0A924F9Y8-F1
#
_entry.id   AF-A0A924F9Y8-F1
#
_cell.length_a   1.000
_cell.length_b   1.000
_cell.length_c   1.000
_cell.angle_alpha   90.00
_cell.angle_beta   90.00
_cell.angle_gamma   90.00
#
_symmetry.space_group_name_H-M   'P 1'
#
loop_
_entity.id
_entity.type
_entity.pdbx_description
1 polymer ?
#
loop_
_entity_poly.entity_id
_entity_poly.type
_entity_poly.pdbx_seq_one_letter_code
_entity_poly.pdbx_strand_id
1 'polypeptide(L)'
;MKLKKALTGFLFFIFLLSTQVAFSQTNYADVKVDELSDAKIREMMQRAESVGYNDAQLEQMAAAQGMKPEEITKLRARVAKIRSGSGTINSKDTEVQSNGRTSAARNIQRDSTIKVDVLGDLRPKIFGSELFSKGNLSFEPNLRMATPRGYIIGPDDQLLIDLSGDNDVNYDLKVSP
;
A
#
# COMPACT_ATOMS: atom_id res chain seq x y z
N MET A 1 14.84 36.56 49.27
CA MET A 1 14.79 36.92 47.83
C MET A 1 16.02 36.52 47.01
N LYS A 2 17.20 36.24 47.60
CA LYS A 2 18.43 35.92 46.83
C LYS A 2 18.44 34.51 46.19
N LEU A 3 17.80 33.53 46.82
CA LEU A 3 17.76 32.14 46.32
C LEU A 3 16.91 31.97 45.04
N LYS A 4 15.79 32.70 44.92
CA LYS A 4 14.94 32.68 43.71
C LYS A 4 15.64 33.30 42.49
N LYS A 5 16.51 34.28 42.70
CA LYS A 5 17.32 34.92 41.65
C LYS A 5 18.49 34.04 41.19
N ALA A 6 19.08 33.27 42.10
CA ALA A 6 20.10 32.28 41.75
C ALA A 6 19.50 31.09 40.96
N LEU A 7 18.31 30.62 41.35
CA LEU A 7 17.62 29.52 40.66
C LEU A 7 17.17 29.89 39.24
N THR A 8 16.68 31.11 39.05
CA THR A 8 16.28 31.62 37.72
C THR A 8 17.49 31.83 36.80
N GLY A 9 18.63 32.29 37.33
CA GLY A 9 19.89 32.35 36.57
C GLY A 9 20.42 30.97 36.17
N PHE A 10 20.31 29.98 37.05
CA PHE A 10 20.72 28.60 36.75
C PHE A 10 19.82 27.94 35.70
N LEU A 11 18.51 28.19 35.76
CA LEU A 11 17.56 27.68 34.77
C LEU A 11 17.80 28.31 33.37
N PHE A 12 18.20 29.58 33.31
CA PHE A 12 18.56 30.25 32.07
C PHE A 12 19.89 29.73 31.48
N PHE A 13 20.85 29.36 32.33
CA PHE A 13 22.12 28.77 31.90
C PHE A 13 21.94 27.35 31.33
N ILE A 14 21.02 26.56 31.88
CA ILE A 14 20.65 25.23 31.33
C ILE A 14 19.96 25.38 29.96
N PHE A 15 19.13 26.41 29.78
CA PHE A 15 18.47 26.68 28.50
C PHE A 15 19.45 27.15 27.42
N LEU A 16 20.56 27.82 27.80
CA LEU A 16 21.60 28.26 26.86
C LEU A 16 22.53 27.12 26.40
N LEU A 17 22.61 26.03 27.17
CA LEU A 17 23.46 24.87 26.85
C LEU A 17 22.77 23.86 25.91
N SER A 18 21.44 23.90 25.77
CA SER A 18 20.67 22.93 24.99
C SER A 18 20.49 23.28 23.51
N THR A 19 21.01 24.40 23.01
CA THR A 19 20.79 24.87 21.63
C THR A 19 21.89 24.51 20.62
N GLN A 20 22.80 23.58 20.93
CA GLN A 20 23.78 23.10 19.94
C GLN A 20 23.31 21.80 19.26
N VAL A 21 22.26 21.91 18.45
CA VAL A 21 22.00 20.91 17.40
C VAL A 21 22.80 21.29 16.17
N ALA A 22 24.01 20.75 16.08
CA ALA A 22 24.81 20.79 14.86
C ALA A 22 24.08 19.98 13.77
N PHE A 23 23.41 20.68 12.86
CA PHE A 23 22.97 20.09 11.60
C PHE A 23 24.24 19.76 10.80
N SER A 24 24.59 18.48 10.70
CA SER A 24 25.63 18.06 9.77
C SER A 24 25.15 18.37 8.34
N GLN A 25 25.75 19.40 7.73
CA GLN A 25 25.59 19.65 6.31
C GLN A 25 26.33 18.55 5.58
N THR A 26 25.60 17.51 5.21
CA THR A 26 26.07 16.51 4.25
C THR A 26 26.21 17.24 2.93
N ASN A 27 27.44 17.40 2.47
CA ASN A 27 27.75 18.07 1.21
C ASN A 27 27.59 17.03 0.09
N TYR A 28 26.62 17.22 -0.79
CA TYR A 28 26.31 16.27 -1.86
C TYR A 28 26.96 16.66 -3.19
N ALA A 29 27.89 17.64 -3.19
CA ALA A 29 28.44 18.23 -4.41
C ALA A 29 29.34 17.29 -5.22
N ASP A 30 29.95 16.29 -4.58
CA ASP A 30 30.80 15.31 -5.24
C ASP A 30 30.24 13.88 -5.19
N VAL A 31 28.95 13.73 -4.86
CA VAL A 31 28.31 12.41 -4.78
C VAL A 31 27.90 11.97 -6.19
N LYS A 32 28.52 10.89 -6.66
CA LYS A 32 28.09 10.18 -7.87
C LYS A 32 27.02 9.16 -7.52
N VAL A 33 25.87 9.24 -8.18
CA VAL A 33 24.71 8.39 -7.93
C VAL A 33 24.93 6.96 -8.40
N ASP A 34 25.85 6.75 -9.35
CA ASP A 34 26.25 5.42 -9.80
C ASP A 34 27.00 4.63 -8.72
N GLU A 35 27.78 5.33 -7.90
CA GLU A 35 28.54 4.75 -6.77
C GLU A 35 27.69 4.59 -5.50
N LEU A 36 26.48 5.18 -5.49
CA LEU A 36 25.57 5.10 -4.36
C LEU A 36 24.84 3.75 -4.34
N SER A 37 24.94 3.04 -3.22
CA SER A 37 24.18 1.80 -3.00
C SER A 37 22.68 2.09 -2.95
N ASP A 38 21.87 1.18 -3.51
CA ASP A 38 20.41 1.24 -3.43
C ASP A 38 19.92 1.32 -1.97
N ALA A 39 20.66 0.76 -1.02
CA ALA A 39 20.37 0.87 0.41
C ALA A 39 20.50 2.32 0.90
N LYS A 40 21.51 3.05 0.43
CA LYS A 40 21.74 4.45 0.80
C LYS A 40 20.71 5.38 0.16
N ILE A 41 20.28 5.08 -1.06
CA ILE A 41 19.19 5.80 -1.73
C ILE A 41 17.87 5.60 -0.97
N ARG A 42 17.58 4.38 -0.52
CA ARG A 42 16.40 4.12 0.34
C ARG A 42 16.44 4.87 1.66
N GLU A 43 17.60 4.92 2.31
CA GLU A 43 17.78 5.69 3.56
C GLU A 43 17.52 7.19 3.33
N MET A 44 18.03 7.75 2.22
CA MET A 44 17.78 9.14 1.83
C MET A 44 16.29 9.39 1.58
N MET A 45 15.61 8.48 0.86
CA MET A 45 14.17 8.56 0.63
C MET A 45 13.38 8.49 1.94
N GLN A 46 13.67 7.51 2.81
CA GLN A 46 13.00 7.36 4.10
C GLN A 46 13.18 8.60 4.99
N ARG A 47 14.37 9.20 4.98
CA ARG A 47 14.63 10.45 5.70
C ARG A 47 13.83 11.61 5.11
N ALA A 48 13.79 11.73 3.79
CA ALA A 48 12.99 12.76 3.12
C ALA A 48 11.49 12.62 3.43
N GLU A 49 10.97 11.40 3.34
CA GLU A 49 9.58 11.05 3.66
C GLU A 49 9.26 11.30 5.15
N SER A 50 10.18 11.01 6.07
CA SER A 50 9.99 11.30 7.50
C SER A 50 9.89 12.79 7.83
N VAL A 51 10.44 13.65 6.98
CA VAL A 51 10.35 15.11 7.09
C VAL A 51 9.18 15.66 6.25
N GLY A 52 8.44 14.79 5.55
CA GLY A 52 7.26 15.16 4.76
C GLY A 52 7.59 15.74 3.38
N TYR A 53 8.82 15.57 2.90
CA TYR A 53 9.20 16.01 1.55
C TYR A 53 8.70 15.05 0.48
N ASN A 54 8.17 15.60 -0.62
CA ASN A 54 7.83 14.84 -1.83
C ASN A 54 9.07 14.64 -2.72
N ASP A 55 9.07 13.66 -3.63
CA ASP A 55 10.19 13.33 -4.52
C ASP A 55 10.72 14.55 -5.29
N ALA A 56 9.82 15.40 -5.80
CA ALA A 56 10.20 16.64 -6.48
C ALA A 56 10.91 17.64 -5.56
N GLN A 57 10.55 17.68 -4.27
CA GLN A 57 11.21 18.51 -3.27
C GLN A 57 12.55 17.89 -2.82
N LEU A 58 12.65 16.56 -2.84
CA LEU A 58 13.91 15.86 -2.61
C LEU A 58 14.92 16.16 -3.70
N GLU A 59 14.50 16.22 -4.97
CA GLU A 59 15.35 16.65 -6.09
C GLU A 59 15.81 18.10 -5.93
N GLN A 60 14.91 19.01 -5.56
CA GLN A 60 15.26 20.42 -5.30
C GLN A 60 16.21 20.57 -4.12
N MET A 61 16.01 19.79 -3.05
CA MET A 61 16.90 19.78 -1.89
C MET A 61 18.27 19.21 -2.27
N ALA A 62 18.32 18.14 -3.07
CA ALA A 62 19.58 17.58 -3.56
C ALA A 62 20.34 18.59 -4.45
N ALA A 63 19.62 19.32 -5.30
CA ALA A 63 20.19 20.42 -6.08
C ALA A 63 20.72 21.54 -5.18
N ALA A 64 19.94 21.95 -4.16
CA ALA A 64 20.34 22.97 -3.19
C ALA A 64 21.55 22.52 -2.34
N GLN A 65 21.69 21.22 -2.12
CA GLN A 65 22.82 20.60 -1.42
C GLN A 65 24.05 20.38 -2.32
N GLY A 66 23.99 20.83 -3.58
CA GLY A 66 25.12 20.88 -4.50
C GLY A 66 25.19 19.74 -5.51
N MET A 67 24.21 18.83 -5.56
CA MET A 67 24.21 17.72 -6.51
C MET A 67 24.20 18.22 -7.96
N LYS A 68 25.09 17.70 -8.81
CA LYS A 68 25.17 18.06 -10.23
C LYS A 68 23.87 17.68 -10.95
N PRO A 69 23.42 18.47 -11.94
CA PRO A 69 22.13 18.23 -12.62
C PRO A 69 22.06 16.86 -13.30
N GLU A 70 23.18 16.37 -13.83
CA GLU A 70 23.28 15.03 -14.44
C GLU A 70 23.03 13.92 -13.41
N GLU A 71 23.56 14.07 -12.20
CA GLU A 71 23.41 13.10 -11.12
C GLU A 71 21.98 13.08 -10.56
N ILE A 72 21.29 14.23 -10.55
CA ILE A 72 19.87 14.31 -10.15
C ILE A 72 18.99 13.49 -11.10
N THR A 73 19.25 13.52 -12.41
CA THR A 73 18.47 12.72 -13.37
C THR A 73 18.65 11.21 -13.15
N LYS A 74 19.87 10.78 -12.83
CA LYS A 74 20.16 9.39 -12.46
C LYS A 74 19.48 9.01 -11.14
N LEU A 75 19.50 9.90 -10.16
CA LEU A 75 18.86 9.70 -8.85
C LEU A 75 17.37 9.48 -9.03
N ARG A 76 16.70 10.35 -9.81
CA ARG A 76 15.27 10.21 -10.15
C ARG A 76 14.96 8.86 -10.78
N ALA A 77 15.75 8.44 -11.77
CA ALA A 77 15.56 7.15 -12.43
C ALA A 77 15.72 5.97 -11.45
N ARG A 78 16.68 6.07 -10.52
CA ARG A 78 16.96 5.02 -9.53
C ARG A 78 15.91 4.98 -8.42
N VAL A 79 15.43 6.13 -7.96
CA VAL A 79 14.31 6.26 -7.01
C VAL A 79 13.03 5.65 -7.61
N ALA A 80 12.71 5.96 -8.87
CA ALA A 80 11.57 5.38 -9.57
C ALA A 80 11.69 3.85 -9.69
N LYS A 81 12.88 3.34 -10.06
CA LYS A 81 13.16 1.90 -10.14
C LYS A 81 13.08 1.19 -8.78
N ILE A 82 13.50 1.85 -7.69
CA ILE A 82 13.42 1.29 -6.33
C ILE A 82 11.95 1.22 -5.87
N ARG A 83 11.14 2.24 -6.17
CA ARG A 83 9.70 2.22 -5.87
C ARG A 83 8.97 1.15 -6.68
N SER A 84 9.28 1.00 -7.97
CA SER A 84 8.66 -0.05 -8.80
C SER A 84 9.17 -1.46 -8.48
N GLY A 85 10.46 -1.59 -8.14
CA GLY A 85 11.12 -2.86 -7.82
C GLY A 85 10.79 -3.40 -6.42
N SER A 86 10.39 -2.53 -5.48
CA SER A 86 9.92 -2.96 -4.15
C SER A 86 8.59 -3.73 -4.18
N GLY A 87 7.91 -3.77 -5.33
CA GLY A 87 6.66 -4.53 -5.55
C GLY A 87 6.80 -5.82 -6.36
N THR A 88 8.00 -6.22 -6.79
CA THR A 88 8.17 -7.40 -7.66
C THR A 88 9.12 -8.42 -7.02
N ILE A 89 8.56 -9.36 -6.27
CA ILE A 89 9.26 -10.62 -5.98
C ILE A 89 9.26 -11.43 -7.27
N ASN A 90 10.47 -11.73 -7.75
CA ASN A 90 10.75 -12.64 -8.86
C ASN A 90 9.95 -13.94 -8.73
N SER A 91 8.85 -14.07 -9.47
CA SER A 91 8.20 -15.36 -9.69
C SER A 91 8.78 -15.93 -10.96
N LYS A 92 9.70 -16.87 -10.80
CA LYS A 92 10.18 -17.75 -11.86
C LYS A 92 8.98 -18.59 -12.30
N ASP A 93 8.64 -18.52 -13.58
CA ASP A 93 7.62 -19.34 -14.22
C ASP A 93 7.81 -20.82 -13.89
N THR A 94 6.80 -21.41 -13.24
CA THR A 94 6.54 -22.84 -13.31
C THR A 94 5.13 -22.98 -13.88
N GLU A 95 5.08 -23.32 -15.16
CA GLU A 95 3.88 -23.64 -15.91
C GLU A 95 3.21 -24.88 -15.29
N VAL A 96 2.01 -24.72 -14.74
CA VAL A 96 1.16 -25.84 -14.32
C VAL A 96 -0.15 -25.74 -15.08
N GLN A 97 -0.27 -26.59 -16.09
CA GLN A 97 -1.50 -26.90 -16.79
C GLN A 97 -2.45 -27.60 -15.81
N SER A 98 -3.56 -26.94 -15.45
CA SER A 98 -4.60 -27.53 -14.59
C SER A 98 -5.94 -27.54 -15.32
N ASN A 99 -6.24 -28.70 -15.91
CA ASN A 99 -7.61 -29.14 -16.17
C ASN A 99 -8.20 -29.60 -14.85
N GLY A 100 -9.24 -28.92 -14.35
CA GLY A 100 -10.03 -29.41 -13.23
C GLY A 100 -10.59 -28.30 -12.37
N ARG A 101 -11.89 -28.00 -12.58
CA ARG A 101 -12.84 -27.38 -11.65
C ARG A 101 -12.23 -26.91 -10.32
N THR A 102 -11.74 -25.67 -10.28
CA THR A 102 -11.33 -25.04 -9.03
C THR A 102 -12.45 -24.18 -8.49
N SER A 103 -13.00 -24.65 -7.36
CA SER A 103 -13.80 -23.88 -6.41
C SER A 103 -13.21 -22.49 -6.22
N ALA A 104 -14.10 -21.48 -6.21
CA ALA A 104 -13.87 -20.09 -5.86
C ALA A 104 -12.54 -19.87 -5.10
N ALA A 105 -11.47 -19.66 -5.87
CA ALA A 105 -10.21 -19.20 -5.34
C ALA A 105 -10.51 -17.80 -4.81
N ARG A 106 -10.68 -17.72 -3.49
CA ARG A 106 -10.70 -16.47 -2.75
C ARG A 106 -9.37 -15.78 -3.07
N ASN A 107 -9.39 -14.95 -4.10
CA ASN A 107 -8.36 -13.96 -4.37
C ASN A 107 -8.42 -13.00 -3.17
N ILE A 108 -7.77 -13.41 -2.07
CA ILE A 108 -7.26 -12.47 -1.09
C ILE A 108 -6.17 -11.74 -1.87
N GLN A 109 -6.58 -10.71 -2.61
CA GLN A 109 -5.69 -9.66 -3.01
C GLN A 109 -5.11 -9.16 -1.69
N ARG A 110 -3.89 -9.63 -1.38
CA ARG A 110 -3.06 -9.05 -0.35
C ARG A 110 -2.74 -7.68 -0.88
N ASP A 111 -3.67 -6.76 -0.65
CA ASP A 111 -3.40 -5.35 -0.74
C ASP A 111 -2.19 -5.13 0.18
N SER A 112 -1.06 -4.94 -0.47
CA SER A 112 0.25 -4.73 0.14
C SER A 112 0.29 -3.43 0.95
N THR A 113 -0.81 -2.66 0.95
CA THR A 113 -1.08 -1.58 1.88
C THR A 113 -1.64 -2.10 3.21
N ILE A 114 -1.05 -3.16 3.79
CA ILE A 114 -1.19 -3.37 5.23
C ILE A 114 -0.46 -2.19 5.86
N LYS A 115 -1.21 -1.16 6.24
CA LYS A 115 -0.78 -0.26 7.31
C LYS A 115 -0.59 -1.17 8.51
N VAL A 116 0.64 -1.64 8.70
CA VAL A 116 1.03 -2.37 9.90
C VAL A 116 0.78 -1.37 11.01
N ASP A 117 -0.35 -1.53 11.70
CA ASP A 117 -0.64 -0.75 12.89
C ASP A 117 0.34 -1.24 13.95
N VAL A 118 1.55 -0.66 13.95
CA VAL A 118 2.61 -0.94 14.93
C VAL A 118 2.12 -0.63 16.35
N LEU A 119 1.04 0.16 16.48
CA LEU A 119 0.37 0.48 17.74
C LEU A 119 -0.79 -0.47 18.07
N GLY A 120 -1.18 -1.37 17.15
CA GLY A 120 -2.27 -2.32 17.33
C GLY A 120 -2.01 -3.33 18.45
N ASP A 121 -0.75 -3.73 18.63
CA ASP A 121 -0.32 -4.67 19.68
C ASP A 121 -0.29 -4.05 21.10
N LEU A 122 -0.35 -2.71 21.19
CA LEU A 122 -0.37 -1.97 22.45
C LEU A 122 -1.81 -1.69 22.95
N ARG A 123 -2.83 -1.99 22.13
CA ARG A 123 -4.24 -1.80 22.48
C ARG A 123 -4.85 -3.12 22.96
N PRO A 124 -5.79 -3.09 23.92
CA PRO A 124 -6.51 -4.30 24.32
C PRO A 124 -7.22 -4.91 23.11
N LYS A 125 -6.94 -6.18 22.84
CA LYS A 125 -7.50 -6.91 21.69
C LYS A 125 -9.00 -7.11 21.88
N ILE A 126 -9.81 -6.40 21.10
CA ILE A 126 -11.27 -6.59 21.06
C ILE A 126 -11.56 -7.81 20.19
N PHE A 127 -12.35 -8.76 20.72
CA PHE A 127 -12.78 -9.93 19.98
C PHE A 127 -13.55 -9.53 18.71
N GLY A 128 -13.18 -10.13 17.56
CA GLY A 128 -13.81 -9.86 16.26
C GLY A 128 -13.29 -8.64 15.52
N SER A 129 -12.43 -7.80 16.12
CA SER A 129 -11.86 -6.62 15.43
C SER A 129 -11.01 -6.97 14.19
N GLU A 130 -10.43 -8.17 14.18
CA GLU A 130 -9.68 -8.74 13.05
C GLU A 130 -10.53 -9.03 11.81
N LEU A 131 -11.85 -9.18 11.99
CA LEU A 131 -12.79 -9.36 10.88
C LEU A 131 -13.02 -8.06 10.13
N PHE A 132 -12.65 -6.91 10.70
CA PHE A 132 -12.89 -5.57 10.13
C PHE A 132 -11.61 -4.77 9.89
N SER A 133 -10.43 -5.35 10.16
CA SER A 133 -9.15 -4.65 10.06
C SER A 133 -8.56 -4.59 8.64
N LYS A 134 -9.22 -5.18 7.65
CA LYS A 134 -8.72 -5.28 6.26
C LYS A 134 -9.40 -4.25 5.36
N GLY A 135 -8.64 -3.64 4.43
CA GLY A 135 -9.15 -2.57 3.56
C GLY A 135 -10.23 -2.98 2.55
N ASN A 136 -10.29 -4.27 2.19
CA ASN A 136 -11.25 -4.80 1.20
C ASN A 136 -12.20 -5.81 1.88
N LEU A 137 -13.14 -5.29 2.66
CA LEU A 137 -14.20 -6.08 3.30
C LEU A 137 -15.45 -6.04 2.43
N SER A 138 -15.81 -7.17 1.82
CA SER A 138 -17.15 -7.38 1.27
C SER A 138 -17.86 -8.41 2.13
N PHE A 139 -19.04 -8.04 2.62
CA PHE A 139 -19.97 -8.92 3.33
C PHE A 139 -21.08 -9.40 2.41
N GLU A 140 -20.92 -9.22 1.10
CA GLU A 140 -21.93 -9.63 0.15
C GLU A 140 -21.98 -11.16 0.10
N PRO A 141 -23.14 -11.76 0.40
CA PRO A 141 -23.29 -13.18 0.22
C PRO A 141 -23.19 -13.51 -1.27
N ASN A 142 -22.64 -14.68 -1.59
CA ASN A 142 -22.71 -15.18 -2.95
C ASN A 142 -24.18 -15.48 -3.29
N LEU A 143 -24.80 -14.62 -4.10
CA LEU A 143 -26.21 -14.72 -4.49
C LEU A 143 -26.48 -15.80 -5.54
N ARG A 144 -25.47 -16.57 -5.98
CA ARG A 144 -25.66 -17.74 -6.85
C ARG A 144 -26.19 -18.95 -6.06
N MET A 145 -27.33 -18.76 -5.40
CA MET A 145 -28.08 -19.81 -4.73
C MET A 145 -29.10 -20.41 -5.68
N ALA A 146 -29.36 -21.71 -5.54
CA ALA A 146 -30.43 -22.35 -6.29
C ALA A 146 -31.78 -21.73 -5.90
N THR A 147 -32.66 -21.53 -6.89
CA THR A 147 -34.02 -21.09 -6.65
C THR A 147 -34.76 -22.12 -5.77
N PRO A 148 -35.51 -21.69 -4.74
CA PRO A 148 -36.26 -22.61 -3.88
C PRO A 148 -37.38 -23.32 -4.65
N ARG A 149 -37.90 -24.43 -4.11
CA ARG A 149 -38.96 -25.23 -4.78
C ARG A 149 -40.27 -24.48 -5.06
N GLY A 150 -40.56 -23.42 -4.30
CA GLY A 150 -41.76 -22.60 -4.44
C GLY A 150 -41.51 -21.25 -5.12
N TYR A 151 -40.41 -21.13 -5.87
CA TYR A 151 -40.08 -19.89 -6.57
C TYR A 151 -41.17 -19.53 -7.59
N ILE A 152 -41.70 -18.31 -7.49
CA ILE A 152 -42.65 -17.75 -8.46
C ILE A 152 -41.83 -16.97 -9.48
N ILE A 153 -42.00 -17.30 -10.75
CA ILE A 153 -41.31 -16.65 -11.87
C ILE A 153 -41.72 -15.18 -11.93
N GLY A 154 -40.75 -14.28 -11.91
CA GLY A 154 -40.93 -12.83 -11.94
C GLY A 154 -40.52 -12.21 -13.28
N PRO A 155 -40.82 -10.92 -13.49
CA PRO A 155 -40.23 -10.14 -14.57
C PRO A 155 -38.69 -10.19 -14.48
N ASP A 156 -38.03 -10.17 -15.63
CA ASP A 156 -36.57 -10.31 -15.79
C ASP A 156 -35.98 -11.72 -15.58
N ASP A 157 -36.80 -12.72 -15.24
CA ASP A 157 -36.37 -14.12 -15.28
C ASP A 157 -36.19 -14.62 -16.73
N GLN A 158 -35.37 -15.66 -16.89
CA GLN A 158 -35.12 -16.31 -18.18
C GLN A 158 -35.47 -17.80 -18.07
N LEU A 159 -36.25 -18.29 -19.02
CA LEU A 159 -36.70 -19.67 -19.10
C LEU A 159 -36.06 -20.35 -20.30
N LEU A 160 -35.31 -21.41 -20.02
CA LEU A 160 -34.84 -22.34 -21.04
C LEU A 160 -35.84 -23.50 -21.09
N ILE A 161 -36.47 -23.71 -22.25
CA ILE A 161 -37.47 -24.75 -22.44
C ILE A 161 -36.96 -25.71 -23.52
N ASP A 162 -36.62 -26.92 -23.09
CA ASP A 162 -36.27 -28.01 -23.99
C ASP A 162 -37.50 -28.90 -24.23
N LEU A 163 -37.98 -28.93 -25.48
CA LEU A 163 -38.99 -29.87 -25.95
C LEU A 163 -38.29 -31.02 -26.67
N SER A 164 -38.52 -32.24 -26.20
CA SER A 164 -38.02 -33.46 -26.82
C SER A 164 -39.15 -34.42 -27.21
N GLY A 165 -38.94 -35.19 -28.27
CA GLY A 165 -39.94 -36.10 -28.83
C GLY A 165 -39.51 -36.67 -30.17
N ASP A 166 -40.41 -36.70 -31.15
CA ASP A 166 -40.06 -37.05 -32.54
C ASP A 166 -39.20 -35.97 -33.22
N ASN A 167 -39.24 -34.75 -32.66
CA ASN A 167 -38.37 -33.63 -33.01
C ASN A 167 -37.95 -32.90 -31.73
N ASP A 168 -36.75 -32.34 -31.74
CA ASP A 168 -36.18 -31.59 -30.62
C ASP A 168 -36.18 -30.08 -30.92
N VAL A 169 -36.62 -29.28 -29.96
CA VAL A 169 -36.60 -27.81 -30.03
C VAL A 169 -36.23 -27.21 -28.68
N ASN A 170 -35.37 -26.19 -28.69
CA ASN A 170 -35.01 -25.40 -27.52
C ASN A 170 -35.51 -23.95 -27.68
N TYR A 171 -36.10 -23.40 -26.62
CA TYR A 171 -36.54 -22.00 -26.54
C TYR A 171 -35.84 -21.27 -25.40
N ASP A 172 -35.39 -20.05 -25.69
CA ASP A 172 -34.85 -19.13 -24.70
C ASP A 172 -35.77 -17.91 -24.58
N LEU A 173 -36.52 -17.84 -23.47
CA LEU A 173 -37.60 -16.87 -23.27
C LEU A 173 -37.32 -15.99 -22.06
N LYS A 174 -37.27 -14.68 -22.27
CA LYS A 174 -37.23 -13.70 -21.17
C LYS A 174 -38.65 -13.34 -20.73
N VAL A 175 -38.90 -13.35 -19.42
CA VAL A 175 -40.18 -13.00 -18.82
C VAL A 175 -40.30 -11.47 -18.75
N SER A 176 -41.29 -10.93 -19.45
CA SER A 176 -41.61 -9.50 -19.44
C SER A 176 -42.86 -9.21 -18.58
N PRO A 177 -43.03 -7.97 -18.09
CA PRO A 177 -44.26 -7.53 -17.41
C PRO A 177 -45.53 -7.67 -18.25
#